data_AF-A0A932A2S8-F1
#
_entry.id   AF-A0A932A2S8-F1
#
_cell.length_a   1.000
_cell.length_b   1.000
_cell.length_c   1.000
_cell.angle_alpha   90.00
_cell.angle_beta   90.00
_cell.angle_gamma   90.00
#
_symmetry.space_group_name_H-M   'P 1'
#
loop_
_entity.id
_entity.type
_entity.pdbx_description
1 polymer ?
#
loop_
_entity_poly.entity_id
_entity_poly.type
_entity_poly.pdbx_seq_one_letter_code
_entity_poly.pdbx_strand_id
1 'polypeptide(L)'
;MSTFTLTGNNLTLQKLEEIVYHNTSVSLGPSAQTQMEKSQKLLEKWRKEKKTIYGLNTGFGSLSDVKIKDQDLLTLQKNLVRSHACGAGLPFSEEEVRAIVLVRATSLAKGYSGVRPLLVTKLLELLNKNVIPLIPQKGSVGASGDLAPSAHLALALIGEGEFLKGKIAGIELQGREGLALINGTQVMTALSALNILQAQKLALLFDIASALSLEAVQGSRKPFHAHLHSIRPHRGQKEVAQRLWKLTEKSKIQEKHKECTKVQDAYSFRCIPQVHGSSQDALFFVQKIIETELNSVTDNPVIFTEEKLWISGGNFHGQYLSQAMDFLAIAMTTLVNISERRIEKLLDSKFSGLPPFLAKNEGLESGLMLAHVTASSLASYNKVLSHPASTDTIPT
;
A
#
# COMPACT_ATOMS: atom_id res chain seq x y z
N MET A 1 10.67 -25.66 -1.91
CA MET A 1 10.04 -24.37 -1.54
C MET A 1 8.54 -24.53 -1.68
N SER A 2 7.75 -24.06 -0.72
CA SER A 2 6.28 -24.14 -0.78
C SER A 2 5.73 -23.14 -1.80
N THR A 3 4.88 -23.61 -2.71
CA THR A 3 4.16 -22.74 -3.67
C THR A 3 2.88 -22.21 -3.02
N PHE A 4 2.65 -20.90 -3.11
CA PHE A 4 1.39 -20.29 -2.68
C PHE A 4 0.31 -20.50 -3.74
N THR A 5 -0.76 -21.22 -3.37
CA THR A 5 -1.92 -21.44 -4.23
C THR A 5 -2.91 -20.29 -4.08
N LEU A 6 -3.02 -19.47 -5.12
CA LEU A 6 -3.90 -18.31 -5.17
C LEU A 6 -5.36 -18.73 -5.45
N THR A 7 -6.28 -18.38 -4.55
CA THR A 7 -7.72 -18.67 -4.72
C THR A 7 -8.57 -17.41 -4.93
N GLY A 8 -7.95 -16.23 -4.92
CA GLY A 8 -8.61 -14.92 -5.03
C GLY A 8 -9.16 -14.36 -3.72
N ASN A 9 -9.17 -15.13 -2.63
CA ASN A 9 -9.71 -14.69 -1.33
C ASN A 9 -8.75 -14.91 -0.15
N ASN A 10 -7.53 -15.34 -0.42
CA ASN A 10 -6.58 -15.80 0.59
C ASN A 10 -5.27 -15.00 0.60
N LEU A 11 -5.22 -13.84 -0.05
CA LEU A 11 -4.02 -13.01 -0.06
C LEU A 11 -3.97 -12.16 1.22
N THR A 12 -3.00 -12.43 2.08
CA THR A 12 -2.70 -11.62 3.26
C THR A 12 -1.50 -10.72 2.98
N LEU A 13 -1.32 -9.65 3.79
CA LEU A 13 -0.14 -8.79 3.71
C LEU A 13 1.17 -9.58 3.87
N GLN A 14 1.19 -10.58 4.76
CA GLN A 14 2.34 -11.46 4.95
C GLN A 14 2.65 -12.27 3.69
N LYS A 15 1.63 -12.84 3.03
CA LYS A 15 1.84 -13.59 1.78
C LYS A 15 2.26 -12.69 0.63
N LEU A 16 1.72 -11.48 0.56
CA LEU A 16 2.20 -10.46 -0.38
C LEU A 16 3.69 -10.18 -0.15
N GLU A 17 4.12 -9.94 1.10
CA GLU A 17 5.53 -9.71 1.44
C GLU A 17 6.43 -10.90 1.02
N GLU A 18 6.03 -12.13 1.34
CA GLU A 18 6.76 -13.35 0.97
C GLU A 18 6.91 -13.54 -0.54
N ILE A 19 5.89 -13.18 -1.33
CA ILE A 19 5.93 -13.33 -2.80
C ILE A 19 6.76 -12.20 -3.43
N VAL A 20 6.58 -10.98 -2.95
CA VAL A 20 7.23 -9.79 -3.50
C VAL A 20 8.73 -9.78 -3.18
N TYR A 21 9.10 -9.92 -1.90
CA TYR A 21 10.49 -9.77 -1.44
C TYR A 21 11.27 -11.08 -1.36
N HIS A 22 10.60 -12.24 -1.25
CA HIS A 22 11.28 -13.54 -1.09
C HIS A 22 11.07 -14.49 -2.27
N ASN A 23 10.48 -14.00 -3.37
CA ASN A 23 10.25 -14.77 -4.60
C ASN A 23 9.53 -16.10 -4.36
N THR A 24 8.63 -16.15 -3.37
CA THR A 24 7.80 -17.33 -3.13
C THR A 24 7.01 -17.67 -4.39
N SER A 25 7.15 -18.89 -4.90
CA SER A 25 6.44 -19.35 -6.11
C SER A 25 4.93 -19.28 -5.91
N VAL A 26 4.20 -18.95 -6.97
CA VAL A 26 2.73 -18.80 -6.95
C VAL A 26 2.07 -19.63 -8.04
N SER A 27 0.89 -20.19 -7.78
CA SER A 27 0.08 -20.91 -8.78
C SER A 27 -1.40 -20.58 -8.64
N LEU A 28 -2.16 -20.76 -9.73
CA LEU A 28 -3.60 -20.59 -9.70
C LEU A 28 -4.26 -21.82 -9.06
N GLY A 29 -5.14 -21.59 -8.07
CA GLY A 29 -5.88 -22.65 -7.40
C GLY A 29 -7.00 -23.24 -8.27
N PRO A 30 -7.30 -24.55 -8.16
CA PRO A 30 -8.37 -25.19 -8.93
C PRO A 30 -9.76 -24.58 -8.74
N SER A 31 -10.07 -24.11 -7.53
CA SER A 31 -11.34 -23.45 -7.23
C SER A 31 -11.47 -22.11 -7.96
N ALA A 32 -10.43 -21.27 -7.94
CA ALA A 32 -10.37 -20.02 -8.68
C ALA A 32 -10.49 -20.26 -10.18
N GLN A 33 -9.74 -21.22 -10.73
CA GLN A 33 -9.83 -21.61 -12.13
C GLN A 33 -11.27 -21.98 -12.52
N THR A 34 -11.93 -22.82 -11.71
CA THR A 34 -13.32 -23.24 -11.96
C THR A 34 -14.28 -22.04 -12.01
N GLN A 35 -14.15 -21.10 -11.07
CA GLN A 35 -15.02 -19.92 -11.02
C GLN A 35 -14.77 -18.97 -12.21
N MET A 36 -13.51 -18.76 -12.58
CA MET A 36 -13.16 -18.00 -13.78
C MET A 36 -13.77 -18.62 -15.04
N GLU A 37 -13.65 -19.93 -15.23
CA GLU A 37 -14.24 -20.64 -16.38
C GLU A 37 -15.76 -20.52 -16.42
N LYS A 38 -16.45 -20.57 -15.27
CA LYS A 38 -17.90 -20.35 -15.21
C LYS A 38 -18.29 -18.95 -15.67
N SER A 39 -17.65 -17.92 -15.14
CA SER A 39 -17.96 -16.53 -15.52
C SER A 39 -17.63 -16.24 -16.98
N GLN A 40 -16.54 -16.79 -17.50
CA GLN A 40 -16.14 -16.68 -18.90
C GLN A 40 -17.16 -17.36 -19.82
N LYS A 41 -17.57 -18.60 -19.52
CA LYS A 41 -18.61 -19.30 -20.30
C LYS A 41 -19.95 -18.55 -20.32
N LEU A 42 -20.34 -17.96 -19.19
CA LEU A 42 -21.56 -17.18 -19.09
C LEU A 42 -21.49 -15.88 -19.91
N LEU A 43 -20.36 -15.17 -19.86
CA LEU A 43 -20.14 -13.97 -20.67
C LEU A 43 -20.19 -14.29 -22.17
N GLU A 44 -19.54 -15.38 -22.59
CA GLU A 44 -19.56 -15.86 -23.97
C GLU A 44 -20.97 -16.23 -24.45
N LYS A 45 -21.77 -16.85 -23.57
CA LYS A 45 -23.19 -17.12 -23.84
C LYS A 45 -23.97 -15.82 -24.08
N TRP A 46 -23.82 -14.83 -23.20
CA TRP A 46 -24.49 -13.53 -23.37
C TRP A 46 -24.06 -12.76 -24.62
N ARG A 47 -22.78 -12.89 -25.01
CA ARG A 47 -22.29 -12.35 -26.29
C ARG A 47 -23.05 -12.97 -27.46
N LYS A 48 -23.18 -14.30 -27.50
CA LYS A 48 -23.92 -15.02 -28.55
C LYS A 48 -25.41 -14.67 -28.56
N GLU A 49 -25.99 -14.40 -27.39
CA GLU A 49 -27.36 -13.88 -27.22
C GLU A 49 -27.50 -12.40 -27.60
N LYS A 50 -26.41 -11.75 -28.06
CA LYS A 50 -26.37 -10.32 -28.45
C LYS A 50 -26.83 -9.37 -27.34
N LYS A 51 -26.64 -9.74 -26.07
CA LYS A 51 -26.87 -8.83 -24.94
C LYS A 51 -25.87 -7.69 -24.98
N THR A 52 -26.31 -6.48 -24.66
CA THR A 52 -25.44 -5.29 -24.62
C THR A 52 -24.78 -5.19 -23.26
N ILE A 53 -23.44 -5.27 -23.20
CA ILE A 53 -22.66 -5.31 -21.97
C ILE A 53 -21.49 -4.32 -22.08
N TYR A 54 -21.32 -3.47 -21.06
CA TYR A 54 -20.25 -2.48 -20.99
C TYR A 54 -18.87 -3.11 -21.19
N GLY A 55 -18.10 -2.59 -22.15
CA GLY A 55 -16.74 -3.02 -22.43
C GLY A 55 -16.57 -4.43 -23.02
N LEU A 56 -17.67 -5.12 -23.32
CA LEU A 56 -17.68 -6.34 -24.12
C LEU A 56 -18.03 -6.05 -25.57
N ASN A 57 -19.16 -5.38 -25.83
CA ASN A 57 -19.65 -5.05 -27.18
C ASN A 57 -20.15 -3.60 -27.31
N THR A 58 -19.62 -2.74 -26.44
CA THR A 58 -19.86 -1.29 -26.41
C THR A 58 -18.53 -0.56 -26.32
N GLY A 59 -18.51 0.73 -26.63
CA GLY A 59 -17.37 1.60 -26.38
C GLY A 59 -17.10 1.81 -24.88
N PHE A 60 -16.12 2.66 -24.56
CA PHE A 60 -15.67 2.94 -23.19
C PHE A 60 -15.84 4.42 -22.84
N GLY A 61 -15.97 4.72 -21.55
CA GLY A 61 -16.12 6.10 -21.08
C GLY A 61 -17.33 6.79 -21.74
N SER A 62 -17.12 7.98 -22.31
CA SER A 62 -18.16 8.74 -23.02
C SER A 62 -18.74 8.04 -24.25
N LEU A 63 -18.13 6.95 -24.71
CA LEU A 63 -18.59 6.14 -25.85
C LEU A 63 -19.35 4.88 -25.41
N SER A 64 -19.76 4.77 -24.14
CA SER A 64 -20.43 3.57 -23.59
C SER A 64 -21.73 3.18 -24.30
N ASP A 65 -22.41 4.12 -24.96
CA ASP A 65 -23.67 3.87 -25.67
C ASP A 65 -23.46 3.41 -27.13
N VAL A 66 -22.22 3.42 -27.62
CA VAL A 66 -21.88 3.02 -28.98
C VAL A 66 -21.69 1.51 -29.05
N LYS A 67 -22.54 0.80 -29.80
CA LYS A 67 -22.42 -0.65 -30.03
C LYS A 67 -21.30 -0.97 -31.03
N ILE A 68 -20.53 -2.00 -30.72
CA ILE A 68 -19.42 -2.47 -31.55
C ILE A 68 -19.78 -3.81 -32.19
N LYS A 69 -19.40 -4.00 -33.45
CA LYS A 69 -19.64 -5.24 -34.19
C LYS A 69 -18.72 -6.35 -33.69
N ASP A 70 -19.19 -7.60 -33.72
CA ASP A 70 -18.46 -8.77 -33.23
C ASP A 70 -17.05 -8.91 -33.83
N GLN A 71 -16.89 -8.59 -35.13
CA GLN A 71 -15.59 -8.65 -35.83
C GLN A 71 -14.56 -7.65 -35.30
N ASP A 72 -15.01 -6.54 -34.69
CA ASP A 72 -14.16 -5.45 -34.24
C ASP A 72 -13.81 -5.55 -32.74
N LEU A 73 -14.40 -6.50 -32.00
CA LEU A 73 -14.25 -6.60 -30.54
C LEU A 73 -12.81 -6.86 -30.10
N LEU A 74 -12.05 -7.67 -30.83
CA LEU A 74 -10.64 -7.93 -30.51
C LEU A 74 -9.80 -6.66 -30.71
N THR A 75 -10.02 -5.95 -31.82
CA THR A 75 -9.38 -4.67 -32.12
C THR A 75 -9.73 -3.63 -31.06
N LEU A 76 -11.00 -3.59 -30.62
CA LEU A 76 -11.46 -2.72 -29.54
C LEU A 76 -10.65 -2.92 -28.25
N GLN A 77 -10.43 -4.18 -27.81
CA GLN A 77 -9.65 -4.45 -26.59
C GLN A 77 -8.17 -4.06 -26.73
N LYS A 78 -7.55 -4.33 -27.89
CA LYS A 78 -6.15 -3.92 -28.15
C LYS A 78 -6.01 -2.39 -28.18
N ASN A 79 -6.93 -1.70 -28.86
CA ASN A 79 -6.94 -0.24 -28.93
C ASN A 79 -7.21 0.40 -27.57
N LEU A 80 -8.06 -0.19 -26.73
CA LEU A 80 -8.25 0.25 -25.35
C LEU A 80 -6.91 0.23 -24.60
N VAL A 81 -6.23 -0.91 -24.58
CA VAL A 81 -4.94 -1.04 -23.88
C VAL A 81 -3.92 -0.03 -24.40
N ARG A 82 -3.76 0.11 -25.71
CA ARG A 82 -2.82 1.06 -26.32
C ARG A 82 -3.13 2.51 -25.99
N SER A 83 -4.38 2.93 -26.14
CA SER A 83 -4.80 4.32 -25.88
C SER A 83 -4.69 4.70 -24.41
N HIS A 84 -4.86 3.74 -23.50
CA HIS A 84 -4.81 3.97 -22.07
C HIS A 84 -3.40 3.87 -21.49
N ALA A 85 -2.41 3.34 -22.23
CA ALA A 85 -1.01 3.27 -21.79
C ALA A 85 -0.30 4.64 -21.88
N CYS A 86 -0.89 5.65 -21.24
CA CYS A 86 -0.44 7.05 -21.24
C CYS A 86 0.26 7.46 -19.92
N GLY A 87 0.71 6.48 -19.13
CA GLY A 87 1.48 6.74 -17.91
C GLY A 87 2.81 7.48 -18.17
N ALA A 88 3.26 8.26 -17.19
CA ALA A 88 4.46 9.09 -17.27
C ALA A 88 5.32 9.04 -15.99
N GLY A 89 6.51 9.63 -16.04
CA GLY A 89 7.44 9.71 -14.91
C GLY A 89 8.38 8.51 -14.81
N LEU A 90 9.03 8.37 -13.65
CA LEU A 90 9.91 7.24 -13.37
C LEU A 90 9.13 5.92 -13.36
N PRO A 91 9.78 4.80 -13.69
CA PRO A 91 9.15 3.49 -13.54
C PRO A 91 9.01 3.11 -12.05
N PHE A 92 7.99 2.32 -11.73
CA PHE A 92 7.88 1.62 -10.45
C PHE A 92 9.07 0.66 -10.24
N SER A 93 9.43 0.39 -8.99
CA SER A 93 10.48 -0.57 -8.61
C SER A 93 10.09 -2.02 -8.96
N GLU A 94 11.07 -2.94 -8.94
CA GLU A 94 10.78 -4.37 -9.15
C GLU A 94 9.72 -4.89 -8.15
N GLU A 95 9.82 -4.50 -6.89
CA GLU A 95 8.92 -4.91 -5.81
C GLU A 95 7.50 -4.34 -5.99
N GLU A 96 7.40 -3.06 -6.38
CA GLU A 96 6.13 -2.41 -6.67
C GLU A 96 5.43 -3.09 -7.85
N VAL A 97 6.15 -3.36 -8.95
CA VAL A 97 5.61 -4.08 -10.12
C VAL A 97 5.17 -5.49 -9.76
N ARG A 98 5.96 -6.23 -8.96
CA ARG A 98 5.57 -7.57 -8.48
C ARG A 98 4.29 -7.52 -7.64
N ALA A 99 4.16 -6.52 -6.76
CA ALA A 99 2.93 -6.34 -5.98
C ALA A 99 1.72 -6.02 -6.89
N ILE A 100 1.88 -5.12 -7.87
CA ILE A 100 0.83 -4.77 -8.85
C ILE A 100 0.33 -6.01 -9.59
N VAL A 101 1.26 -6.82 -10.11
CA VAL A 101 0.95 -8.06 -10.84
C VAL A 101 0.21 -9.05 -9.94
N LEU A 102 0.66 -9.23 -8.70
CA LEU A 102 0.03 -10.14 -7.75
C LEU A 102 -1.40 -9.70 -7.41
N VAL A 103 -1.62 -8.42 -7.10
CA VAL A 103 -2.96 -7.91 -6.75
C VAL A 103 -3.92 -8.01 -7.95
N ARG A 104 -3.47 -7.72 -9.18
CA ARG A 104 -4.31 -7.91 -10.37
C ARG A 104 -4.67 -9.38 -10.57
N ALA A 105 -3.70 -10.29 -10.41
CA ALA A 105 -3.95 -11.72 -10.48
C ALA A 105 -4.97 -12.18 -9.43
N THR A 106 -4.86 -11.68 -8.19
CA THR A 106 -5.80 -11.98 -7.10
C THR A 106 -7.22 -11.54 -7.41
N SER A 107 -7.42 -10.29 -7.85
CA SER A 107 -8.76 -9.78 -8.20
C SER A 107 -9.40 -10.61 -9.32
N LEU A 108 -8.64 -10.93 -10.38
CA LEU A 108 -9.14 -11.74 -11.50
C LEU A 108 -9.44 -13.18 -11.11
N ALA A 109 -8.63 -13.78 -10.23
CA ALA A 109 -8.81 -15.14 -9.74
C ALA A 109 -10.12 -15.34 -8.96
N LYS A 110 -10.77 -14.27 -8.49
CA LYS A 110 -12.08 -14.34 -7.87
C LYS A 110 -13.19 -14.80 -8.82
N GLY A 111 -12.98 -14.66 -10.14
CA GLY A 111 -13.90 -15.21 -11.15
C GLY A 111 -15.16 -14.38 -11.40
N TYR A 112 -15.12 -13.07 -11.15
CA TYR A 112 -16.26 -12.16 -11.42
C TYR A 112 -16.07 -11.30 -12.69
N SER A 113 -14.90 -11.37 -13.33
CA SER A 113 -14.55 -10.52 -14.48
C SER A 113 -14.94 -11.11 -15.85
N GLY A 114 -15.25 -12.41 -15.93
CA GLY A 114 -15.58 -13.07 -17.20
C GLY A 114 -14.38 -13.25 -18.14
N VAL A 115 -13.17 -13.40 -17.59
CA VAL A 115 -11.92 -13.57 -18.34
C VAL A 115 -11.39 -15.00 -18.24
N ARG A 116 -10.49 -15.38 -19.15
CA ARG A 116 -9.90 -16.73 -19.15
C ARG A 116 -8.92 -16.92 -17.98
N PRO A 117 -8.83 -18.14 -17.41
CA PRO A 117 -7.76 -18.50 -16.46
C PRO A 117 -6.35 -18.25 -17.00
N LEU A 118 -6.16 -18.37 -18.33
CA LEU A 118 -4.89 -18.09 -19.01
C LEU A 118 -4.31 -16.72 -18.63
N LEU A 119 -5.17 -15.70 -18.46
CA LEU A 119 -4.75 -14.34 -18.14
C LEU A 119 -4.06 -14.28 -16.77
N VAL A 120 -4.64 -14.94 -15.76
CA VAL A 120 -4.06 -15.03 -14.43
C VAL A 120 -2.80 -15.89 -14.46
N THR A 121 -2.82 -17.03 -15.15
CA THR A 121 -1.62 -17.86 -15.31
C THR A 121 -0.45 -17.08 -15.90
N LYS A 122 -0.70 -16.18 -16.88
CA LYS A 122 0.32 -15.31 -17.46
C LYS A 122 0.84 -14.24 -16.50
N LEU A 123 -0.02 -13.63 -15.69
CA LEU A 123 0.40 -12.74 -14.61
C LEU A 123 1.29 -13.47 -13.59
N LEU A 124 0.88 -14.67 -13.16
CA LEU A 124 1.67 -15.50 -12.24
C LEU A 124 3.00 -15.97 -12.86
N GLU A 125 3.05 -16.16 -14.18
CA GLU A 125 4.30 -16.45 -14.91
C GLU A 125 5.30 -15.29 -14.80
N LEU A 126 4.86 -14.03 -14.88
CA LEU A 126 5.73 -12.86 -14.65
C LEU A 126 6.39 -12.92 -13.27
N LEU A 127 5.62 -13.21 -12.23
CA LEU A 127 6.11 -13.30 -10.85
C LEU A 127 7.12 -14.44 -10.68
N ASN A 128 6.78 -15.64 -11.17
CA ASN A 128 7.60 -16.84 -11.03
C ASN A 128 8.90 -16.78 -11.83
N LYS A 129 8.89 -16.09 -12.99
CA LYS A 129 10.08 -15.92 -13.84
C LYS A 129 10.85 -14.64 -13.56
N ASN A 130 10.40 -13.85 -12.57
CA ASN A 130 10.95 -12.53 -12.25
C ASN A 130 11.06 -11.61 -13.47
N VAL A 131 10.02 -11.61 -14.30
CA VAL A 131 9.88 -10.69 -15.44
C VAL A 131 9.16 -9.44 -14.95
N ILE A 132 9.77 -8.28 -15.17
CA ILE A 132 9.34 -7.00 -14.62
C ILE A 132 8.97 -6.06 -15.78
N PRO A 133 7.66 -5.91 -16.09
CA PRO A 133 7.19 -4.87 -17.00
C PRO A 133 7.62 -3.47 -16.55
N LEU A 134 7.91 -2.61 -17.52
CA LEU A 134 8.10 -1.18 -17.25
C LEU A 134 6.73 -0.53 -17.07
N ILE A 135 6.46 -0.03 -15.86
CA ILE A 135 5.20 0.65 -15.52
C ILE A 135 5.53 2.03 -14.96
N PRO A 136 5.15 3.14 -15.63
CA PRO A 136 5.37 4.49 -15.12
C PRO A 136 4.52 4.83 -13.88
N GLN A 137 5.06 5.66 -12.98
CA GLN A 137 4.46 5.99 -11.68
C GLN A 137 3.28 6.97 -11.73
N LYS A 138 3.16 7.80 -12.77
CA LYS A 138 2.15 8.88 -12.86
C LYS A 138 1.14 8.63 -13.97
N GLY A 139 -0.06 9.19 -13.82
CA GLY A 139 -1.12 9.20 -14.83
C GLY A 139 -2.45 8.59 -14.37
N SER A 140 -2.45 7.80 -13.29
CA SER A 140 -3.70 7.36 -12.65
C SER A 140 -4.29 8.48 -11.80
N VAL A 141 -5.61 8.66 -11.88
CA VAL A 141 -6.41 9.51 -10.98
C VAL A 141 -7.23 8.70 -9.98
N GLY A 142 -7.21 7.36 -10.08
CA GLY A 142 -7.89 6.45 -9.15
C GLY A 142 -9.43 6.48 -9.15
N ALA A 143 -10.08 7.34 -9.93
CA ALA A 143 -11.54 7.46 -10.02
C ALA A 143 -12.19 6.37 -10.90
N SER A 144 -11.51 5.94 -11.98
CA SER A 144 -11.92 4.86 -12.88
C SER A 144 -11.00 3.63 -12.77
N GLY A 145 -10.43 3.42 -11.59
CA GLY A 145 -9.32 2.50 -11.38
C GLY A 145 -7.98 3.06 -11.88
N ASP A 146 -6.96 2.21 -11.85
CA ASP A 146 -5.58 2.53 -12.18
C ASP A 146 -5.27 2.36 -13.66
N LEU A 147 -6.10 2.96 -14.53
CA LEU A 147 -6.13 2.69 -15.96
C LEU A 147 -4.75 2.81 -16.62
N ALA A 148 -4.07 3.95 -16.45
CA ALA A 148 -2.82 4.24 -17.14
C ALA A 148 -1.67 3.27 -16.80
N PRO A 149 -1.27 3.10 -15.53
CA PRO A 149 -0.23 2.13 -15.18
C PRO A 149 -0.66 0.68 -15.47
N SER A 150 -1.94 0.34 -15.35
CA SER A 150 -2.40 -1.03 -15.62
C SER A 150 -2.43 -1.35 -17.11
N ALA A 151 -2.62 -0.35 -17.97
CA ALA A 151 -2.50 -0.48 -19.41
C ALA A 151 -1.05 -0.78 -19.84
N HIS A 152 -0.05 -0.23 -19.17
CA HIS A 152 1.36 -0.60 -19.38
C HIS A 152 1.63 -2.07 -19.02
N LEU A 153 1.08 -2.57 -17.92
CA LEU A 153 1.11 -4.01 -17.60
C LEU A 153 0.40 -4.84 -18.69
N ALA A 154 -0.75 -4.39 -19.16
CA ALA A 154 -1.51 -5.08 -20.20
C ALA A 154 -0.76 -5.12 -21.54
N LEU A 155 -0.05 -4.04 -21.93
CA LEU A 155 0.83 -4.01 -23.10
C LEU A 155 1.91 -5.09 -23.00
N ALA A 156 2.55 -5.23 -21.83
CA ALA A 156 3.55 -6.26 -21.61
C ALA A 156 2.98 -7.68 -21.78
N LEU A 157 1.74 -7.93 -21.30
CA LEU A 157 1.07 -9.23 -21.46
C LEU A 157 0.72 -9.56 -22.91
N ILE A 158 0.43 -8.58 -23.75
CA ILE A 158 0.15 -8.79 -25.18
C ILE A 158 1.41 -8.74 -26.06
N GLY A 159 2.59 -8.54 -25.45
CA GLY A 159 3.87 -8.51 -26.15
C GLY A 159 4.20 -7.18 -26.83
N GLU A 160 3.51 -6.10 -26.46
CA GLU A 160 3.71 -4.75 -27.01
C GLU A 160 4.32 -3.77 -25.99
N GLY A 161 4.53 -4.21 -24.75
CA GLY A 161 5.08 -3.38 -23.68
C GLY A 161 6.60 -3.51 -23.52
N GLU A 162 7.16 -2.58 -22.76
CA GLU A 162 8.57 -2.59 -22.37
C GLU A 162 8.79 -3.32 -21.04
N PHE A 163 10.03 -3.76 -20.80
CA PHE A 163 10.40 -4.51 -19.60
C PHE A 163 11.67 -3.91 -18.99
N LEU A 164 11.67 -3.74 -17.67
CA LEU A 164 12.88 -3.48 -16.91
C LEU A 164 13.76 -4.74 -16.83
N LYS A 165 13.14 -5.92 -16.87
CA LYS A 165 13.82 -7.20 -16.71
C LYS A 165 13.06 -8.35 -17.35
N GLY A 166 13.77 -9.18 -18.09
CA GLY A 166 13.19 -10.35 -18.77
C GLY A 166 12.20 -9.97 -19.88
N LYS A 167 11.42 -10.96 -20.33
CA LYS A 167 10.30 -10.79 -21.28
C LYS A 167 9.45 -12.07 -21.27
N ILE A 168 8.22 -11.98 -21.79
CA ILE A 168 7.36 -13.14 -22.03
C ILE A 168 6.84 -13.16 -23.46
N ALA A 169 6.40 -14.34 -23.91
CA ALA A 169 5.60 -14.44 -25.13
C ALA A 169 4.21 -13.86 -24.87
N GLY A 170 3.81 -12.88 -25.69
CA GLY A 170 2.52 -12.21 -25.60
C GLY A 170 1.35 -13.15 -25.85
N ILE A 171 0.18 -12.76 -25.33
CA ILE A 171 -1.09 -13.45 -25.58
C ILE A 171 -2.05 -12.56 -26.37
N GLU A 172 -2.94 -13.19 -27.15
CA GLU A 172 -4.05 -12.48 -27.76
C GLU A 172 -5.22 -12.37 -26.77
N LEU A 173 -5.69 -11.13 -26.54
CA LEU A 173 -6.85 -10.82 -25.71
C LEU A 173 -8.14 -11.38 -26.33
N GLN A 174 -9.11 -11.76 -25.50
CA GLN A 174 -10.44 -12.19 -25.92
C GLN A 174 -11.54 -11.52 -25.10
N GLY A 175 -12.76 -11.47 -25.63
CA GLY A 175 -13.92 -10.92 -24.92
C GLY A 175 -13.67 -9.51 -24.42
N ARG A 176 -13.68 -9.33 -23.10
CA ARG A 176 -13.45 -8.04 -22.41
C ARG A 176 -12.11 -7.96 -21.67
N GLU A 177 -11.14 -8.82 -22.02
CA GLU A 177 -9.89 -8.98 -21.27
C GLU A 177 -9.01 -7.73 -21.24
N GLY A 178 -9.08 -6.86 -22.26
CA GLY A 178 -8.36 -5.57 -22.22
C GLY A 178 -8.88 -4.69 -21.09
N LEU A 179 -10.20 -4.51 -21.01
CA LEU A 179 -10.82 -3.74 -19.93
C LEU A 179 -10.57 -4.39 -18.58
N ALA A 180 -10.75 -5.71 -18.49
CA ALA A 180 -10.51 -6.47 -17.27
C ALA A 180 -9.01 -6.63 -16.94
N LEU A 181 -8.06 -6.08 -17.69
CA LEU A 181 -6.67 -5.94 -17.21
C LEU A 181 -6.43 -4.58 -16.57
N ILE A 182 -7.11 -3.54 -17.09
CA ILE A 182 -6.81 -2.16 -16.72
C ILE A 182 -7.77 -1.59 -15.67
N ASN A 183 -8.99 -2.14 -15.58
CA ASN A 183 -10.04 -1.63 -14.71
C ASN A 183 -9.97 -2.21 -13.30
N GLY A 184 -9.66 -1.36 -12.32
CA GLY A 184 -9.60 -1.68 -10.90
C GLY A 184 -8.48 -0.96 -10.16
N THR A 185 -8.43 -1.15 -8.85
CA THR A 185 -7.54 -0.42 -7.91
C THR A 185 -6.22 -1.15 -7.63
N GLN A 186 -5.79 -2.08 -8.48
CA GLN A 186 -4.64 -2.96 -8.22
C GLN A 186 -3.33 -2.20 -7.95
N VAL A 187 -3.09 -1.04 -8.58
CA VAL A 187 -1.83 -0.31 -8.41
C VAL A 187 -1.83 0.39 -7.07
N MET A 188 -2.86 1.19 -6.79
CA MET A 188 -2.98 1.84 -5.48
C MET A 188 -3.07 0.83 -4.33
N THR A 189 -3.72 -0.32 -4.52
CA THR A 189 -3.80 -1.39 -3.52
C THR A 189 -2.43 -2.00 -3.25
N ALA A 190 -1.68 -2.31 -4.32
CA ALA A 190 -0.33 -2.86 -4.20
C ALA A 190 0.61 -1.91 -3.46
N LEU A 191 0.63 -0.63 -3.85
CA LEU A 191 1.45 0.39 -3.20
C LEU A 191 1.03 0.61 -1.74
N SER A 192 -0.28 0.65 -1.47
CA SER A 192 -0.81 0.77 -0.10
C SER A 192 -0.36 -0.42 0.77
N ALA A 193 -0.39 -1.64 0.24
CA ALA A 193 0.06 -2.84 0.94
C ALA A 193 1.56 -2.80 1.28
N LEU A 194 2.41 -2.33 0.36
CA LEU A 194 3.84 -2.14 0.63
C LEU A 194 4.07 -1.03 1.65
N ASN A 195 3.34 0.08 1.53
CA ASN A 195 3.45 1.24 2.43
C ASN A 195 3.03 0.89 3.86
N ILE A 196 1.94 0.13 4.05
CA ILE A 196 1.51 -0.24 5.41
C ILE A 196 2.50 -1.21 6.08
N LEU A 197 3.07 -2.16 5.33
CA LEU A 197 4.13 -3.05 5.83
C LEU A 197 5.35 -2.25 6.29
N GLN A 198 5.77 -1.25 5.50
CA GLN A 198 6.90 -0.39 5.86
C GLN A 198 6.55 0.51 7.05
N ALA A 199 5.35 1.09 7.09
CA ALA A 199 4.90 1.96 8.16
C ALA A 199 4.82 1.23 9.51
N GLN A 200 4.38 -0.03 9.52
CA GLN A 200 4.39 -0.88 10.72
C GLN A 200 5.82 -1.11 11.25
N LYS A 201 6.77 -1.40 10.36
CA LYS A 201 8.20 -1.52 10.73
C LYS A 201 8.74 -0.21 11.28
N LEU A 202 8.42 0.91 10.64
CA LEU A 202 8.86 2.24 11.07
C LEU A 202 8.27 2.64 12.43
N ALA A 203 7.00 2.35 12.70
CA ALA A 203 6.39 2.64 14.00
C ALA A 203 7.09 1.90 15.15
N LEU A 204 7.49 0.63 14.94
CA LEU A 204 8.32 -0.11 15.90
C LEU A 204 9.69 0.55 16.09
N LEU A 205 10.34 0.98 15.01
CA LEU A 205 11.63 1.67 15.08
C LEU A 205 11.53 3.01 15.81
N PHE A 206 10.44 3.76 15.62
CA PHE A 206 10.19 4.99 16.37
C PHE A 206 10.09 4.73 17.87
N ASP A 207 9.42 3.66 18.30
CA ASP A 207 9.35 3.29 19.73
C ASP A 207 10.73 2.92 20.29
N ILE A 208 11.52 2.15 19.54
CA ILE A 208 12.88 1.77 19.94
C ILE A 208 13.77 3.02 20.05
N ALA A 209 13.76 3.88 19.04
CA ALA A 209 14.52 5.13 19.06
C ALA A 209 14.08 6.05 20.21
N SER A 210 12.78 6.05 20.56
CA SER A 210 12.26 6.80 21.69
C SER A 210 12.72 6.26 23.03
N ALA A 211 12.76 4.93 23.20
CA ALA A 211 13.28 4.31 24.41
C ALA A 211 14.77 4.65 24.60
N LEU A 212 15.58 4.55 23.54
CA LEU A 212 17.00 4.93 23.58
C LEU A 212 17.17 6.41 23.92
N SER A 213 16.37 7.28 23.29
CA SER A 213 16.40 8.73 23.57
C SER A 213 16.02 9.04 25.01
N LEU A 214 15.02 8.34 25.56
CA LEU A 214 14.59 8.49 26.95
C LEU A 214 15.71 8.10 27.92
N GLU A 215 16.39 6.99 27.67
CA GLU A 215 17.53 6.57 28.49
C GLU A 215 18.67 7.59 28.44
N ALA A 216 18.98 8.13 27.26
CA ALA A 216 20.04 9.12 27.09
C ALA A 216 19.80 10.40 27.91
N VAL A 217 18.56 10.88 28.01
CA VAL A 217 18.19 12.04 28.83
C VAL A 217 17.81 11.68 30.27
N GLN A 218 18.02 10.42 30.67
CA GLN A 218 17.65 9.90 32.00
C GLN A 218 16.15 10.13 32.34
N GLY A 219 15.28 10.14 31.32
CA GLY A 219 13.86 10.45 31.46
C GLY A 219 13.07 9.38 32.20
N SER A 220 11.96 9.74 32.83
CA SER A 220 11.15 8.82 33.61
C SER A 220 10.37 7.83 32.76
N ARG A 221 10.41 6.55 33.12
CA ARG A 221 9.52 5.51 32.57
C ARG A 221 8.16 5.40 33.25
N LYS A 222 7.92 6.11 34.37
CA LYS A 222 6.62 6.10 35.08
C LYS A 222 5.43 6.45 34.17
N PRO A 223 5.54 7.37 33.20
CA PRO A 223 4.46 7.66 32.25
C PRO A 223 4.03 6.50 31.36
N PHE A 224 4.77 5.38 31.34
CA PHE A 224 4.42 4.18 30.56
C PHE A 224 3.77 3.08 31.41
N HIS A 225 3.50 3.36 32.69
CA HIS A 225 2.98 2.39 33.63
C HIS A 225 1.56 1.94 33.24
N ALA A 226 1.31 0.62 33.31
CA ALA A 226 0.07 0.02 32.82
C ALA A 226 -1.22 0.60 33.44
N HIS A 227 -1.17 0.98 34.72
CA HIS A 227 -2.34 1.56 35.42
C HIS A 227 -2.78 2.90 34.83
N LEU A 228 -1.84 3.72 34.34
CA LEU A 228 -2.17 4.99 33.69
C LEU A 228 -2.91 4.75 32.36
N HIS A 229 -2.50 3.71 31.64
CA HIS A 229 -3.06 3.38 30.32
C HIS A 229 -4.32 2.52 30.39
N SER A 230 -4.59 1.87 31.51
CA SER A 230 -5.86 1.15 31.72
C SER A 230 -7.06 2.08 31.92
N ILE A 231 -6.84 3.29 32.45
CA ILE A 231 -7.91 4.28 32.69
C ILE A 231 -8.14 5.22 31.49
N ARG A 232 -7.38 5.06 30.40
CA ARG A 232 -7.61 5.68 29.09
C ARG A 232 -7.35 4.64 27.98
N PRO A 233 -8.29 3.72 27.73
CA PRO A 233 -8.01 2.42 27.12
C PRO A 233 -7.96 2.43 25.58
N HIS A 234 -7.27 3.39 24.98
CA HIS A 234 -6.95 3.32 23.54
C HIS A 234 -5.96 2.19 23.30
N ARG A 235 -6.25 1.34 22.29
CA ARG A 235 -5.47 0.13 22.02
C ARG A 235 -4.01 0.46 21.71
N GLY A 236 -3.76 1.32 20.73
CA GLY A 236 -2.41 1.72 20.32
C GLY A 236 -1.64 2.36 21.46
N GLN A 237 -2.28 3.22 22.26
CA GLN A 237 -1.65 3.83 23.44
C GLN A 237 -1.17 2.78 24.45
N LYS A 238 -2.00 1.78 24.74
CA LYS A 238 -1.65 0.70 25.66
C LYS A 238 -0.51 -0.15 25.12
N GLU A 239 -0.55 -0.52 23.84
CA GLU A 239 0.48 -1.34 23.20
C GLU A 239 1.85 -0.64 23.18
N VAL A 240 1.89 0.65 22.82
CA VAL A 240 3.13 1.46 22.84
C VAL A 240 3.67 1.58 24.26
N ALA A 241 2.83 1.89 25.25
CA ALA A 241 3.26 2.00 26.63
C ALA A 241 3.88 0.70 27.14
N GLN A 242 3.25 -0.44 26.87
CA GLN A 242 3.77 -1.75 27.22
C GLN A 242 5.12 -2.03 26.57
N ARG A 243 5.28 -1.66 25.29
CA ARG A 243 6.53 -1.83 24.56
C ARG A 243 7.65 -0.99 25.18
N LEU A 244 7.42 0.30 25.44
CA LEU A 244 8.42 1.18 26.07
C LEU A 244 8.75 0.74 27.50
N TRP A 245 7.75 0.31 28.27
CA TRP A 245 7.95 -0.22 29.61
C TRP A 245 8.87 -1.45 29.59
N LYS A 246 8.69 -2.34 28.60
CA LYS A 246 9.54 -3.52 28.40
C LYS A 246 10.93 -3.17 27.89
N LEU A 247 11.04 -2.26 26.92
CA LEU A 247 12.33 -1.82 26.36
C LEU A 247 13.22 -1.13 27.40
N THR A 248 12.63 -0.48 28.39
CA THR A 248 13.35 0.22 29.48
C THR A 248 13.42 -0.62 30.77
N GLU A 249 13.05 -1.90 30.70
CA GLU A 249 13.16 -2.83 31.81
C GLU A 249 14.62 -3.13 32.14
N LYS A 250 14.97 -3.24 33.44
CA LYS A 250 16.34 -3.52 33.91
C LYS A 250 17.40 -2.50 33.45
N SER A 251 16.98 -1.29 33.10
CA SER A 251 17.90 -0.20 32.77
C SER A 251 18.72 0.22 34.00
N LYS A 252 20.03 0.06 33.91
CA LYS A 252 20.98 0.57 34.93
C LYS A 252 20.98 2.10 35.01
N ILE A 253 20.62 2.79 33.92
CA ILE A 253 20.50 4.25 33.89
C ILE A 253 19.32 4.67 34.76
N GLN A 254 18.16 4.04 34.55
CA GLN A 254 16.96 4.29 35.36
C GLN A 254 17.19 3.96 36.85
N GLU A 255 17.94 2.90 37.15
CA GLU A 255 18.29 2.55 38.53
C GLU A 255 19.14 3.60 39.23
N LYS A 256 20.16 4.14 38.54
CA LYS A 256 21.01 5.20 39.07
C LYS A 256 20.29 6.54 39.16
N HIS A 257 19.23 6.73 38.38
CA HIS A 257 18.44 7.96 38.37
C HIS A 257 17.14 7.89 39.20
N LYS A 258 17.06 6.95 40.16
CA LYS A 258 15.89 6.79 41.03
C LYS A 258 15.59 8.02 41.90
N GLU A 259 16.63 8.72 42.34
CA GLU A 259 16.55 9.96 43.15
C GLU A 259 16.51 11.22 42.28
N CYS A 260 15.75 11.17 41.17
CA CYS A 260 15.58 12.30 40.28
C CYS A 260 14.69 13.39 40.90
N THR A 261 15.16 14.64 40.89
CA THR A 261 14.40 15.81 41.34
C THR A 261 13.42 16.35 40.29
N LYS A 262 13.56 15.92 39.03
CA LYS A 262 12.69 16.34 37.92
C LYS A 262 11.30 15.73 38.10
N VAL A 263 10.30 16.60 38.22
CA VAL A 263 8.91 16.16 38.41
C VAL A 263 8.31 15.60 37.11
N GLN A 264 8.64 16.21 35.95
CA GLN A 264 8.07 15.82 34.66
C GLN A 264 9.07 15.99 33.51
N ASP A 265 9.04 15.05 32.57
CA ASP A 265 9.69 15.20 31.27
C ASP A 265 8.86 16.03 30.29
N ALA A 266 9.55 16.55 29.26
CA ALA A 266 8.93 17.20 28.11
C ALA A 266 7.96 16.24 27.40
N TYR A 267 6.96 16.80 26.72
CA TYR A 267 5.92 16.01 26.04
C TYR A 267 6.49 15.05 24.99
N SER A 268 7.58 15.39 24.32
CA SER A 268 8.25 14.52 23.34
C SER A 268 8.73 13.17 23.93
N PHE A 269 8.85 13.09 25.25
CA PHE A 269 9.14 11.85 26.01
C PHE A 269 7.91 11.36 26.79
N ARG A 270 7.28 12.23 27.57
CA ARG A 270 6.19 11.81 28.46
C ARG A 270 4.93 11.39 27.73
N CYS A 271 4.70 11.94 26.54
CA CYS A 271 3.51 11.67 25.73
C CYS A 271 3.76 10.65 24.60
N ILE A 272 4.89 9.91 24.61
CA ILE A 272 5.16 8.90 23.58
C ILE A 272 3.98 7.93 23.45
N PRO A 273 3.42 7.33 24.53
CA PRO A 273 2.29 6.41 24.37
C PRO A 273 1.09 7.04 23.66
N GLN A 274 0.76 8.29 23.96
CA GLN A 274 -0.41 8.96 23.40
C GLN A 274 -0.20 9.29 21.92
N VAL A 275 0.98 9.80 21.56
CA VAL A 275 1.28 10.28 20.20
C VAL A 275 1.64 9.13 19.26
N HIS A 276 2.47 8.20 19.72
CA HIS A 276 2.77 7.00 18.94
C HIS A 276 1.58 6.05 18.94
N GLY A 277 0.82 5.99 20.04
CA GLY A 277 -0.38 5.16 20.13
C GLY A 277 -1.49 5.58 19.18
N SER A 278 -1.73 6.89 19.00
CA SER A 278 -2.70 7.35 17.99
C SER A 278 -2.26 6.97 16.57
N SER A 279 -0.96 7.03 16.29
CA SER A 279 -0.40 6.58 15.01
C SER A 279 -0.53 5.07 14.83
N GLN A 280 -0.35 4.29 15.91
CA GLN A 280 -0.57 2.84 15.92
C GLN A 280 -2.03 2.47 15.68
N ASP A 281 -2.98 3.22 16.27
CA ASP A 281 -4.40 3.02 16.00
C ASP A 281 -4.77 3.36 14.55
N ALA A 282 -4.14 4.39 13.96
CA ALA A 282 -4.28 4.69 12.53
C ALA A 282 -3.76 3.55 11.64
N LEU A 283 -2.62 2.93 11.99
CA LEU A 283 -2.10 1.76 11.27
C LEU A 283 -3.10 0.59 11.28
N PHE A 284 -3.77 0.31 12.40
CA PHE A 284 -4.79 -0.73 12.45
C PHE A 284 -6.00 -0.43 11.56
N PHE A 285 -6.44 0.82 11.54
CA PHE A 285 -7.53 1.26 10.67
C PHE A 285 -7.17 1.09 9.19
N VAL A 286 -6.00 1.59 8.79
CA VAL A 286 -5.52 1.54 7.41
C VAL A 286 -5.27 0.10 6.95
N GLN A 287 -4.64 -0.72 7.80
CA GLN A 287 -4.42 -2.14 7.53
C GLN A 287 -5.73 -2.86 7.19
N LYS A 288 -6.79 -2.63 7.96
CA LYS A 288 -8.09 -3.26 7.71
C LYS A 288 -8.66 -2.92 6.34
N ILE A 289 -8.54 -1.65 5.92
CA ILE A 289 -9.01 -1.21 4.59
C ILE A 289 -8.21 -1.92 3.50
N ILE A 290 -6.89 -1.95 3.61
CA ILE A 290 -6.02 -2.60 2.62
C ILE A 290 -6.27 -4.11 2.53
N GLU A 291 -6.42 -4.81 3.67
CA GLU A 291 -6.70 -6.25 3.69
C GLU A 291 -8.06 -6.58 3.05
N THR A 292 -9.03 -5.69 3.19
CA THR A 292 -10.34 -5.78 2.51
C THR A 292 -10.17 -5.58 1.01
N GLU A 293 -9.47 -4.53 0.59
CA GLU A 293 -9.26 -4.20 -0.81
C GLU A 293 -8.45 -5.26 -1.56
N LEU A 294 -7.39 -5.81 -0.93
CA LEU A 294 -6.55 -6.90 -1.47
C LEU A 294 -7.35 -8.11 -1.92
N ASN A 295 -8.49 -8.36 -1.27
CA ASN A 295 -9.38 -9.48 -1.56
C ASN A 295 -10.74 -8.99 -2.08
N SER A 296 -10.82 -7.82 -2.70
CA SER A 296 -12.06 -7.28 -3.30
C SER A 296 -12.12 -7.49 -4.81
N VAL A 297 -13.32 -7.41 -5.39
CA VAL A 297 -13.51 -7.34 -6.86
C VAL A 297 -13.64 -5.88 -7.23
N THR A 298 -12.63 -5.34 -7.90
CA THR A 298 -12.55 -3.91 -8.24
C THR A 298 -12.75 -3.65 -9.74
N ASP A 299 -13.15 -4.67 -10.49
CA ASP A 299 -13.47 -4.60 -11.93
C ASP A 299 -14.92 -4.12 -12.17
N ASN A 300 -15.21 -3.70 -13.41
CA ASN A 300 -16.55 -3.35 -13.88
C ASN A 300 -16.77 -3.65 -15.38
N PRO A 301 -17.88 -4.29 -15.79
CA PRO A 301 -18.96 -4.84 -14.95
C PRO A 301 -18.54 -6.09 -14.16
N VAL A 302 -19.33 -6.43 -13.14
CA VAL A 302 -19.16 -7.63 -12.30
C VAL A 302 -20.18 -8.67 -12.73
N ILE A 303 -19.75 -9.92 -12.88
CA ILE A 303 -20.57 -11.06 -13.32
C ILE A 303 -20.87 -11.97 -12.14
N PHE A 304 -22.15 -12.18 -11.88
CA PHE A 304 -22.69 -13.09 -10.88
C PHE A 304 -23.19 -14.36 -11.55
N THR A 305 -22.43 -15.45 -11.43
CA THR A 305 -22.67 -16.68 -12.19
C THR A 305 -23.90 -17.44 -11.76
N GLU A 306 -24.20 -17.47 -10.45
CA GLU A 306 -25.34 -18.19 -9.89
C GLU A 306 -26.65 -17.49 -10.24
N GLU A 307 -26.67 -16.17 -10.10
CA GLU A 307 -27.80 -15.28 -10.40
C GLU A 307 -27.99 -15.05 -11.90
N LYS A 308 -26.99 -15.41 -12.73
CA LYS A 308 -26.93 -15.11 -14.17
C LYS A 308 -27.20 -13.62 -14.44
N LEU A 309 -26.51 -12.76 -13.69
CA LEU A 309 -26.65 -11.32 -13.73
C LEU A 309 -25.27 -10.67 -13.96
N TRP A 310 -25.25 -9.53 -14.66
CA TRP A 310 -24.10 -8.61 -14.61
C TRP A 310 -24.56 -7.26 -14.07
N ILE A 311 -23.69 -6.63 -13.29
CA ILE A 311 -23.95 -5.31 -12.70
C ILE A 311 -22.84 -4.37 -13.14
N SER A 312 -23.23 -3.22 -13.67
CA SER A 312 -22.33 -2.08 -13.84
C SER A 312 -22.35 -1.26 -12.55
N GLY A 313 -21.22 -1.20 -11.85
CA GLY A 313 -21.06 -0.51 -10.57
C GLY A 313 -19.76 0.30 -10.53
N GLY A 314 -19.43 0.81 -9.34
CA GLY A 314 -18.30 1.71 -9.12
C GLY A 314 -17.15 1.10 -8.31
N ASN A 315 -17.01 -0.23 -8.26
CA ASN A 315 -16.00 -0.90 -7.42
C ASN A 315 -14.54 -0.56 -7.82
N PHE A 316 -14.32 0.05 -8.97
CA PHE A 316 -13.01 0.52 -9.41
C PHE A 316 -12.57 1.84 -8.74
N HIS A 317 -13.47 2.52 -8.02
CA HIS A 317 -13.17 3.83 -7.45
C HIS A 317 -12.33 3.70 -6.17
N GLY A 318 -11.13 4.29 -6.18
CA GLY A 318 -10.13 4.15 -5.13
C GLY A 318 -10.35 4.94 -3.84
N GLN A 319 -11.57 5.40 -3.53
CA GLN A 319 -11.77 6.40 -2.46
C GLN A 319 -11.37 5.86 -1.08
N TYR A 320 -11.69 4.59 -0.80
CA TYR A 320 -11.32 3.93 0.46
C TYR A 320 -9.81 3.93 0.68
N LEU A 321 -9.03 3.57 -0.34
CA LEU A 321 -7.58 3.57 -0.27
C LEU A 321 -7.03 4.98 -0.19
N SER A 322 -7.55 5.92 -0.98
CA SER A 322 -7.08 7.29 -1.01
C SER A 322 -7.19 7.95 0.38
N GLN A 323 -8.35 7.85 1.03
CA GLN A 323 -8.54 8.37 2.40
C GLN A 323 -7.69 7.63 3.43
N ALA A 324 -7.54 6.31 3.30
CA ALA A 324 -6.68 5.54 4.19
C ALA A 324 -5.20 5.96 4.09
N MET A 325 -4.71 6.22 2.87
CA MET A 325 -3.33 6.66 2.64
C MET A 325 -3.08 8.08 3.12
N ASP A 326 -4.04 9.00 2.96
CA ASP A 326 -3.95 10.34 3.56
C ASP A 326 -3.87 10.26 5.09
N PHE A 327 -4.72 9.43 5.71
CA PHE A 327 -4.68 9.25 7.16
C PHE A 327 -3.36 8.60 7.62
N LEU A 328 -2.82 7.64 6.85
CA LEU A 328 -1.50 7.07 7.09
C LEU A 328 -0.40 8.15 7.02
N ALA A 329 -0.43 9.03 6.02
CA ALA A 329 0.54 10.11 5.86
C ALA A 329 0.53 11.08 7.06
N ILE A 330 -0.65 11.44 7.55
CA ILE A 330 -0.84 12.26 8.75
C ILE A 330 -0.27 11.56 9.99
N ALA A 331 -0.58 10.27 10.17
CA ALA A 331 -0.09 9.47 11.30
C ALA A 331 1.45 9.35 11.29
N MET A 332 2.04 9.02 10.15
CA MET A 332 3.50 8.89 10.03
C MET A 332 4.21 10.25 10.20
N THR A 333 3.63 11.33 9.69
CA THR A 333 4.15 12.69 9.90
C THR A 333 4.15 13.08 11.38
N THR A 334 3.14 12.63 12.13
CA THR A 334 3.07 12.84 13.59
C THR A 334 4.24 12.16 14.32
N LEU A 335 4.57 10.91 13.96
CA LEU A 335 5.73 10.20 14.51
C LEU A 335 7.06 10.89 14.18
N VAL A 336 7.21 11.35 12.94
CA VAL A 336 8.41 12.06 12.49
C VAL A 336 8.60 13.36 13.28
N ASN A 337 7.55 14.16 13.43
CA ASN A 337 7.60 15.42 14.16
C ASN A 337 8.00 15.23 15.62
N ILE A 338 7.37 14.29 16.34
CA ILE A 338 7.72 14.08 17.76
C ILE A 338 9.11 13.47 17.92
N SER A 339 9.58 12.68 16.95
CA SER A 339 10.95 12.18 16.94
C SER A 339 11.98 13.29 16.78
N GLU A 340 11.73 14.23 15.87
CA GLU A 340 12.60 15.39 15.71
C GLU A 340 12.59 16.28 16.97
N ARG A 341 11.45 16.45 17.66
CA ARG A 341 11.41 17.14 18.96
C ARG A 341 12.24 16.42 20.05
N ARG A 342 12.43 15.11 19.97
CA ARG A 342 13.37 14.40 20.87
C ARG A 342 14.82 14.66 20.50
N ILE A 343 15.15 14.76 19.21
CA ILE A 343 16.49 15.16 18.74
C ILE A 343 16.84 16.54 19.31
N GLU A 344 15.95 17.53 19.16
CA GLU A 344 16.17 18.87 19.72
C GLU A 344 16.46 18.83 21.22
N LYS A 345 15.65 18.09 21.99
CA LYS A 345 15.83 17.95 23.44
C LYS A 345 17.11 17.22 23.84
N LEU A 346 17.59 16.28 23.03
CA LEU A 346 18.87 15.59 23.28
C LEU A 346 20.06 16.55 23.10
N LEU A 347 20.00 17.44 22.12
CA LEU A 347 21.09 18.35 21.78
C LEU A 347 21.12 19.62 22.64
N ASP A 348 20.02 19.97 23.31
CA ASP A 348 19.94 21.04 24.30
C ASP A 348 20.56 20.59 25.63
N SER A 349 21.78 21.03 25.93
CA SER A 349 22.50 20.67 27.15
C SER A 349 21.76 21.06 28.44
N LYS A 350 20.95 22.13 28.40
CA LYS A 350 20.16 22.56 29.56
C LYS A 350 19.05 21.57 29.89
N PHE A 351 18.56 20.84 28.87
CA PHE A 351 17.54 19.83 29.06
C PHE A 351 18.14 18.44 29.28
N SER A 352 19.09 18.03 28.44
CA SER A 352 19.62 16.67 28.43
C SER A 352 20.65 16.41 29.52
N GLY A 353 21.31 17.45 30.04
CA GLY A 353 22.46 17.30 30.94
C GLY A 353 23.69 16.69 30.26
N LEU A 354 23.67 16.60 28.93
CA LEU A 354 24.79 16.15 28.10
C LEU A 354 25.53 17.36 27.52
N PRO A 355 26.75 17.18 26.97
CA PRO A 355 27.42 18.24 26.23
C PRO A 355 26.51 18.82 25.14
N PRO A 356 26.52 20.15 24.92
CA PRO A 356 25.71 20.82 23.91
C PRO A 356 26.00 20.22 22.54
N PHE A 357 24.93 19.91 21.81
CA PHE A 357 24.98 19.24 20.51
C PHE A 357 25.71 17.88 20.53
N LEU A 358 25.94 17.30 21.70
CA LEU A 358 26.75 16.08 21.90
C LEU A 358 28.18 16.21 21.34
N ALA A 359 28.72 17.43 21.32
CA ALA A 359 30.11 17.69 20.96
C ALA A 359 31.07 17.12 22.03
N LYS A 360 32.24 16.63 21.62
CA LYS A 360 33.27 16.21 22.59
C LYS A 360 34.06 17.40 23.10
N ASN A 361 34.39 18.32 22.19
CA ASN A 361 35.11 19.56 22.48
C ASN A 361 34.23 20.78 22.15
N GLU A 362 33.53 21.27 23.17
CA GLU A 362 32.60 22.41 23.03
C GLU A 362 33.32 23.66 22.50
N GLY A 363 32.72 24.36 21.53
CA GLY A 363 33.27 25.57 20.91
C GLY A 363 34.30 25.31 19.80
N LEU A 364 34.93 24.13 19.76
CA LEU A 364 35.79 23.69 18.65
C LEU A 364 35.05 22.79 17.66
N GLU A 365 34.16 21.93 18.16
CA GLU A 365 33.35 21.02 17.36
C GLU A 365 31.89 21.47 17.34
N SER A 366 31.22 21.28 16.20
CA SER A 366 29.77 21.53 16.07
C SER A 366 28.91 20.34 16.53
N GLY A 367 29.52 19.20 16.90
CA GLY A 367 28.81 17.98 17.26
C GLY A 367 27.77 17.58 16.21
N LEU A 368 26.54 17.31 16.65
CA LEU A 368 25.40 16.94 15.82
C LEU A 368 24.49 18.12 15.42
N MET A 369 24.95 19.36 15.58
CA MET A 369 24.15 20.56 15.30
C MET A 369 23.53 20.54 13.89
N LEU A 370 24.33 20.32 12.84
CA LEU A 370 23.82 20.32 11.45
C LEU A 370 23.03 19.04 11.10
N ALA A 371 23.25 17.94 11.81
CA ALA A 371 22.41 16.75 11.67
C ALA A 371 20.97 17.06 12.13
N HIS A 372 20.81 17.84 13.21
CA HIS A 372 19.50 18.30 13.65
C HIS A 372 18.84 19.27 12.67
N VAL A 373 19.60 20.17 12.04
CA VAL A 373 19.08 21.03 10.96
C VAL A 373 18.52 20.17 9.81
N THR A 374 19.25 19.12 9.42
CA THR A 374 18.80 18.18 8.38
C THR A 374 17.51 17.45 8.81
N ALA A 375 17.47 16.92 10.03
CA ALA A 375 16.28 16.25 10.58
C ALA A 375 15.06 17.20 10.63
N SER A 376 15.27 18.45 11.02
CA SER A 376 14.24 19.50 11.04
C SER A 376 13.69 19.80 9.65
N SER A 377 14.57 19.89 8.65
CA SER A 377 14.18 20.10 7.26
C SER A 377 13.32 18.95 6.73
N LEU A 378 13.73 17.70 6.97
CA LEU A 378 12.99 16.51 6.54
C LEU A 378 11.63 16.39 7.25
N ALA A 379 11.59 16.65 8.57
CA ALA A 379 10.33 16.69 9.32
C ALA A 379 9.37 17.76 8.80
N SER A 380 9.90 18.93 8.42
CA SER A 380 9.11 20.00 7.82
C SER A 380 8.57 19.63 6.45
N TYR A 381 9.36 18.95 5.61
CA TYR A 381 8.94 18.51 4.29
C TYR A 381 7.75 17.53 4.35
N ASN A 382 7.76 16.60 5.31
CA ASN A 382 6.64 15.67 5.50
C ASN A 382 5.31 16.35 5.84
N LYS A 383 5.33 17.53 6.46
CA LYS A 383 4.10 18.29 6.74
C LYS A 383 3.37 18.68 5.45
N VAL A 384 4.12 19.06 4.42
CA VAL A 384 3.56 19.36 3.10
C VAL A 384 2.99 18.10 2.46
N LEU A 385 3.71 16.98 2.54
CA LEU A 385 3.28 15.68 2.00
C LEU A 385 2.08 15.07 2.73
N SER A 386 1.75 15.56 3.93
CA SER A 386 0.57 15.10 4.69
C SER A 386 -0.72 15.83 4.34
N HIS A 387 -0.70 16.76 3.38
CA HIS A 387 -1.91 17.37 2.85
C HIS A 387 -2.74 16.32 2.08
N PRO A 388 -4.05 16.19 2.37
CA PRO A 388 -4.85 15.07 1.86
C PRO A 388 -5.14 15.21 0.36
N ALA A 389 -4.63 14.28 -0.45
CA ALA A 389 -4.89 14.24 -1.88
C ALA A 389 -6.31 13.73 -2.20
N SER A 390 -6.92 12.95 -1.30
CA SER A 390 -8.27 12.38 -1.47
C SER A 390 -9.40 13.41 -1.49
N THR A 391 -9.10 14.65 -1.14
CA THR A 391 -10.05 15.78 -1.14
C THR A 391 -10.03 16.59 -2.43
N ASP A 392 -9.08 16.32 -3.32
CA ASP A 392 -8.99 16.95 -4.62
C ASP A 392 -9.61 16.06 -5.71
N THR A 393 -10.23 16.69 -6.71
CA THR A 393 -10.80 15.99 -7.87
C THR A 393 -10.91 16.93 -9.05
N ILE A 394 -10.56 16.42 -10.23
CA ILE A 394 -10.69 17.12 -11.51
C ILE A 394 -11.56 16.24 -12.41
N PRO A 395 -12.75 16.73 -12.87
CA PRO A 395 -13.56 16.01 -13.83
C PRO A 395 -12.79 15.81 -15.16
N THR A 396 -12.79 14.58 -15.67
CA THR A 396 -12.06 14.17 -16.89
C THR A 396 -12.97 13.63 -17.98
#